data_AF-L0FWY0-F1
#
_entry.id   AF-L0FWY0-F1
#
_cell.length_a   1.000
_cell.length_b   1.000
_cell.length_c   1.000
_cell.angle_alpha   90.00
_cell.angle_beta   90.00
_cell.angle_gamma   90.00
#
_symmetry.space_group_name_H-M   'P 1'
#
loop_
_entity.id
_entity.type
_entity.pdbx_description
1 polymer ?
#
loop_
_entity_poly.entity_id
_entity_poly.type
_entity_poly.pdbx_seq_one_letter_code
_entity_poly.pdbx_strand_id
1 'polypeptide(L)'
;MKANNYTKLKTIIEVMGKYGITPISKVKRSDFMEDMGFDRVFLDGLIFDVEDALHLELTEEMAHSLRSPEELIRHMIQHQN
;
A
#
# COMPACT_ATOMS: atom_id res chain seq x y z
N MET A 1 11.38 -9.28 16.42
CA MET A 1 10.91 -7.97 16.97
C MET A 1 9.69 -7.54 16.18
N LYS A 2 8.54 -7.26 16.80
CA LYS A 2 7.39 -6.68 16.08
C LYS A 2 7.82 -5.31 15.55
N ALA A 3 7.72 -5.08 14.23
CA ALA A 3 8.02 -3.78 13.64
C ALA A 3 7.03 -2.74 14.18
N ASN A 4 7.55 -1.61 14.68
CA ASN A 4 6.69 -0.50 15.12
C ASN A 4 6.06 0.20 13.90
N ASN A 5 5.01 0.98 14.12
CA ASN A 5 4.26 1.63 13.03
C ASN A 5 5.14 2.54 12.16
N TYR A 6 6.20 3.14 12.74
CA TYR A 6 7.15 3.95 11.98
C TYR A 6 7.95 3.11 10.98
N THR A 7 8.48 1.96 11.40
CA THR A 7 9.20 1.04 10.51
C THR A 7 8.28 0.52 9.42
N LYS A 8 7.05 0.11 9.75
CA LYS A 8 6.05 -0.32 8.75
C LYS A 8 5.78 0.78 7.71
N LEU A 9 5.49 2.00 8.18
CA LEU A 9 5.23 3.12 7.29
C LEU A 9 6.42 3.41 6.36
N LYS A 10 7.64 3.36 6.90
CA LYS A 10 8.86 3.53 6.10
C LYS A 10 8.96 2.46 5.01
N THR A 11 8.75 1.19 5.35
CA THR A 11 8.75 0.08 4.39
C THR A 11 7.70 0.28 3.29
N ILE A 12 6.47 0.66 3.64
CA ILE A 12 5.39 0.91 2.67
C ILE A 12 5.80 2.03 1.70
N ILE A 13 6.35 3.14 2.21
CA ILE A 13 6.80 4.27 1.39
C ILE A 13 7.94 3.85 0.45
N GLU A 14 8.88 3.03 0.92
CA GLU A 14 9.98 2.51 0.10
C GLU A 14 9.48 1.61 -1.04
N VAL A 15 8.48 0.75 -0.78
CA VAL A 15 7.85 -0.08 -1.83
C VAL A 15 7.10 0.81 -2.82
N MET A 16 6.24 1.72 -2.35
CA MET A 16 5.52 2.68 -3.19
C MET A 16 6.46 3.48 -4.11
N GLY A 17 7.63 3.87 -3.61
CA GLY A 17 8.64 4.58 -4.41
C GLY A 17 9.13 3.80 -5.63
N LYS A 18 9.18 2.45 -5.56
CA LYS A 18 9.54 1.59 -6.70
C LYS A 18 8.48 1.62 -7.81
N TYR A 19 7.24 1.91 -7.44
CA TYR A 19 6.09 2.06 -8.34
C TYR A 19 5.89 3.52 -8.81
N GLY A 20 6.84 4.41 -8.51
CA GLY A 20 6.74 5.84 -8.85
C GLY A 20 5.77 6.63 -7.94
N ILE A 21 5.27 6.02 -6.87
CA ILE A 21 4.36 6.67 -5.93
C ILE A 21 5.17 7.32 -4.81
N THR A 22 5.06 8.64 -4.72
CA THR A 22 5.51 9.39 -3.53
C THR A 22 4.25 9.83 -2.78
N PRO A 23 3.84 9.15 -1.68
CA PRO A 23 2.57 9.39 -0.99
C PRO A 23 2.62 10.66 -0.12
N ILE A 24 3.00 11.79 -0.72
CA ILE A 24 3.00 13.12 -0.11
C ILE A 24 1.73 13.88 -0.51
N SER A 25 1.17 14.63 0.43
CA SER A 25 0.08 15.60 0.19
C SER A 25 -1.11 15.04 -0.61
N LYS A 26 -1.44 15.59 -1.78
CA LYS A 26 -2.60 15.22 -2.62
C LYS A 26 -2.53 13.78 -3.13
N VAL A 27 -1.33 13.29 -3.45
CA VAL A 27 -1.11 11.96 -4.06
C VAL A 27 -1.58 10.83 -3.14
N LYS A 28 -1.54 11.01 -1.81
CA LYS A 28 -1.96 9.96 -0.88
C LYS A 28 -3.46 9.61 -0.97
N ARG A 29 -4.28 10.53 -1.51
CA ARG A 29 -5.74 10.39 -1.67
C ARG A 29 -6.17 10.15 -3.11
N SER A 30 -5.22 10.20 -4.05
CA SER A 30 -5.49 9.91 -5.45
C SER A 30 -5.85 8.44 -5.62
N ASP A 31 -6.81 8.17 -6.50
CA ASP A 31 -7.18 6.81 -6.87
C ASP A 31 -6.08 6.20 -7.76
N PHE A 32 -5.63 4.99 -7.45
CA PHE A 32 -4.58 4.30 -8.18
C PHE A 32 -4.94 4.14 -9.67
N MET A 33 -6.18 3.73 -9.96
CA MET A 33 -6.60 3.45 -11.33
C MET A 33 -7.08 4.71 -12.04
N GLU A 34 -7.91 5.51 -11.37
CA GLU A 34 -8.54 6.68 -12.00
C GLU A 34 -7.59 7.88 -12.12
N ASP A 35 -6.80 8.18 -11.08
CA ASP A 35 -5.94 9.37 -11.04
C ASP A 35 -4.48 9.06 -11.42
N MET A 36 -3.95 7.90 -11.01
CA MET A 36 -2.56 7.53 -11.27
C MET A 36 -2.38 6.69 -12.54
N GLY A 37 -3.48 6.24 -13.14
CA GLY A 37 -3.47 5.45 -14.38
C GLY A 37 -2.92 4.04 -14.23
N PHE A 38 -2.95 3.47 -13.02
CA PHE A 38 -2.54 2.09 -12.81
C PHE A 38 -3.57 1.17 -13.45
N ASP A 39 -3.10 0.10 -14.08
CA ASP A 39 -3.99 -1.04 -14.33
C ASP A 39 -4.08 -1.92 -13.08
N ARG A 40 -5.05 -2.84 -13.10
CA ARG A 40 -5.30 -3.74 -11.98
C ARG A 40 -4.10 -4.62 -11.64
N VAL A 41 -3.39 -5.11 -12.66
CA VAL A 41 -2.24 -6.00 -12.50
C VAL A 41 -1.08 -5.27 -11.81
N PHE A 42 -0.87 -4.01 -12.16
CA PHE A 42 0.15 -3.16 -11.57
C PHE A 42 -0.18 -2.81 -10.12
N LEU A 43 -1.45 -2.54 -9.80
CA LEU A 43 -1.91 -2.35 -8.43
C LEU A 43 -1.78 -3.63 -7.58
N ASP A 44 -2.16 -4.79 -8.13
CA ASP A 44 -2.02 -6.07 -7.43
C ASP A 44 -0.54 -6.38 -7.14
N GLY A 45 0.38 -6.05 -8.07
CA GLY A 45 1.83 -6.15 -7.84
C GLY A 45 2.30 -5.25 -6.70
N LEU A 46 1.83 -4.00 -6.64
CA LEU A 46 2.13 -3.08 -5.53
C LEU A 46 1.66 -3.65 -4.19
N ILE A 47 0.44 -4.18 -4.14
CA ILE A 47 -0.13 -4.75 -2.91
C ILE A 47 0.71 -5.94 -2.45
N PHE A 48 1.01 -6.87 -3.37
CA PHE A 48 1.83 -8.05 -3.09
C PHE A 48 3.21 -7.69 -2.54
N ASP A 49 3.90 -6.72 -3.15
CA ASP A 49 5.24 -6.31 -2.69
C ASP A 49 5.20 -5.67 -1.28
N VAL A 50 4.10 -5.00 -0.92
CA VAL A 50 3.91 -4.47 0.44
C VAL A 50 3.61 -5.60 1.43
N GLU A 51 2.77 -6.57 1.06
CA GLU A 51 2.45 -7.75 1.85
C GLU A 51 3.70 -8.58 2.18
N ASP A 52 4.50 -8.88 1.16
CA ASP A 52 5.77 -9.61 1.30
C ASP A 52 6.75 -8.86 2.22
N ALA A 53 6.93 -7.55 1.99
CA ALA A 53 7.86 -6.73 2.77
C ALA A 53 7.45 -6.56 4.24
N LEU A 54 6.16 -6.68 4.55
CA LEU A 54 5.63 -6.59 5.92
C LEU A 54 5.35 -7.94 6.57
N HIS A 55 5.49 -9.05 5.82
CA HIS A 55 5.05 -10.38 6.20
C HIS A 55 3.60 -10.38 6.71
N LEU A 56 2.71 -9.76 5.94
CA LEU A 56 1.31 -9.57 6.25
C LEU A 56 0.48 -9.83 5.01
N GLU A 57 -0.68 -10.45 5.16
CA GLU A 57 -1.59 -10.77 4.05
C GLU A 57 -2.94 -10.10 4.31
N LEU A 58 -3.44 -9.37 3.32
CA LEU A 58 -4.80 -8.86 3.30
C LEU A 58 -5.73 -9.95 2.76
N THR A 59 -7.02 -9.88 3.11
CA THR A 59 -8.00 -10.74 2.43
C THR A 59 -8.14 -10.30 0.97
N GLU A 60 -8.56 -11.21 0.10
CA GLU A 60 -8.80 -10.91 -1.31
C GLU A 60 -9.78 -9.72 -1.45
N GLU A 61 -10.87 -9.68 -0.69
CA GLU A 61 -11.85 -8.59 -0.75
C GLU A 61 -11.23 -7.24 -0.34
N MET A 62 -10.32 -7.25 0.64
CA MET A 62 -9.60 -6.06 1.07
C MET A 62 -8.62 -5.59 0.00
N ALA A 63 -7.78 -6.48 -0.53
CA ALA A 63 -6.87 -6.15 -1.61
C ALA A 63 -7.62 -5.61 -2.84
N HIS A 64 -8.75 -6.23 -3.19
CA HIS A 64 -9.57 -5.82 -4.32
C HIS A 64 -10.29 -4.48 -4.15
N SER A 65 -10.49 -4.01 -2.92
CA SER A 65 -11.20 -2.76 -2.62
C SER A 65 -10.27 -1.56 -2.41
N LEU A 66 -8.95 -1.77 -2.38
CA LEU A 66 -7.96 -0.70 -2.23
C LEU A 66 -7.99 0.26 -3.42
N ARG A 67 -8.15 1.55 -3.12
CA ARG A 67 -8.19 2.61 -4.14
C ARG A 67 -7.09 3.62 -4.01
N SER A 68 -6.53 3.85 -2.82
CA SER A 68 -5.54 4.92 -2.62
C SER A 68 -4.35 4.53 -1.74
N PRO A 69 -3.21 5.25 -1.81
CA PRO A 69 -2.10 5.03 -0.90
C PRO A 69 -2.46 5.18 0.58
N GLU A 70 -3.36 6.11 0.92
CA GLU A 70 -3.81 6.31 2.31
C GLU A 70 -4.54 5.07 2.84
N GLU A 71 -5.39 4.45 2.02
CA GLU A 71 -6.08 3.21 2.38
C GLU A 71 -5.10 2.05 2.56
N LEU A 72 -4.17 1.85 1.61
CA LEU A 72 -3.15 0.82 1.70
C LEU A 72 -2.32 0.96 2.98
N ILE A 73 -1.85 2.17 3.28
CA ILE A 73 -1.12 2.46 4.53
C ILE A 73 -1.98 2.15 5.75
N ARG A 74 -3.25 2.57 5.75
CA ARG A 74 -4.17 2.36 6.86
C ARG A 74 -4.38 0.88 7.14
N HIS A 75 -4.69 0.08 6.10
CA HIS A 75 -4.92 -1.36 6.25
C HIS A 75 -3.67 -2.09 6.75
N MET A 76 -2.50 -1.79 6.20
CA MET A 76 -1.24 -2.45 6.58
C MET A 76 -0.74 -2.09 7.99
N ILE A 77 -1.06 -0.89 8.48
CA ILE A 77 -0.71 -0.46 9.84
C ILE A 77 -1.73 -0.98 10.87
N GLN A 78 -3.02 -0.96 10.53
CA GLN A 78 -4.11 -1.35 11.44
C GLN A 78 -4.31 -2.87 11.54
N HIS A 79 -3.87 -3.66 10.57
CA HIS A 79 -3.75 -5.11 10.73
C HIS A 79 -2.63 -5.43 11.72
N GLN A 80 -2.98 -5.36 13.01
CA GLN A 80 -2.24 -5.94 14.11
C GLN A 80 -2.93 -7.24 14.51
N ASN A 81 -2.35 -8.37 14.07
CA ASN A 81 -2.51 -9.64 14.76
C ASN A 81 -1.69 -9.65 16.06
#